data_AF-A0A158QZX0-F1
#
_entry.id   AF-A0A158QZX0-F1
#
_cell.length_a   1.000
_cell.length_b   1.000
_cell.length_c   1.000
_cell.angle_alpha   90.00
_cell.angle_beta   90.00
_cell.angle_gamma   90.00
#
_symmetry.space_group_name_H-M   'P 1'
#
loop_
_entity.id
_entity.type
_entity.pdbx_description
1 polymer ?
#
loop_
_entity_poly.entity_id
_entity_poly.type
_entity_poly.pdbx_seq_one_letter_code
_entity_poly.pdbx_strand_id
1 'polypeptide(L)'
;MVNAMSSYTNSSSGRRRLVTKTDAEEKALDKITREAEARMRVKRETREQARQHRYTLLEKRVEEEAEAYRQDAADKVVELEDRFQRAMFLYSQLDNEKSALLYEVDLLNDDLEEKDVLLQQSNRECRDLTSEVKLLKRTIEAMTVTQNNLKAEIAQRDRLIQENGLVLVEQEADETSEVSADSSGSSISMKPGPLLFSAETIKLVERAVPGSSSLDQKVRKLVDTNKKMRKDYEEMEQSIYSQRMMRANHQANATGHGPSDEVNKEAAKQLAELKFKLQEAERENTNHQGNIIRIEGQMKRFKINAENAEKELDEVKTQNRQLKKEVSPQATVGTVEQYAANLLSIPLFEVLGR
;
A
#
# COMPACT_ATOMS: atom_id res chain seq x y z
N MET A 1 131.63 12.11 -16.07
CA MET A 1 132.12 13.50 -16.02
C MET A 1 133.14 13.60 -14.91
N VAL A 2 134.44 13.73 -15.25
CA VAL A 2 135.28 14.94 -15.04
C VAL A 2 135.65 15.09 -13.55
N ASN A 3 136.90 15.15 -13.06
CA ASN A 3 138.24 15.37 -13.63
C ASN A 3 139.33 14.98 -12.60
N ALA A 4 140.53 14.64 -13.10
CA ALA A 4 141.88 15.08 -12.69
C ALA A 4 142.36 14.95 -11.21
N MET A 5 143.62 14.73 -10.84
CA MET A 5 144.95 14.55 -11.45
C MET A 5 145.85 14.04 -10.29
N SER A 6 146.76 13.06 -10.46
CA SER A 6 148.18 13.24 -10.86
C SER A 6 148.90 14.30 -10.01
N SER A 7 150.10 14.14 -9.45
CA SER A 7 151.13 13.11 -9.33
C SER A 7 152.19 13.72 -8.40
N TYR A 8 153.17 12.96 -7.92
CA TYR A 8 154.61 13.27 -8.00
C TYR A 8 155.38 12.29 -7.13
N THR A 9 156.21 11.50 -7.81
CA THR A 9 157.38 10.82 -7.25
C THR A 9 158.51 11.85 -7.07
N ASN A 10 159.36 11.72 -6.04
CA ASN A 10 160.75 11.26 -6.19
C ASN A 10 161.66 11.64 -4.98
N SER A 11 162.51 10.67 -4.61
CA SER A 11 163.93 10.81 -4.25
C SER A 11 164.41 11.37 -2.89
N SER A 12 164.89 10.42 -2.07
CA SER A 12 166.27 10.29 -1.54
C SER A 12 166.73 10.95 -0.23
N SER A 13 167.51 10.11 0.49
CA SER A 13 168.63 10.39 1.41
C SER A 13 168.38 10.62 2.90
N GLY A 14 168.46 9.51 3.64
CA GLY A 14 169.38 9.32 4.77
C GLY A 14 169.40 10.33 5.93
N ARG A 15 168.87 9.92 7.10
CA ARG A 15 169.50 10.21 8.40
C ARG A 15 168.94 9.31 9.50
N ARG A 16 169.77 8.40 10.06
CA ARG A 16 169.56 7.92 11.43
C ARG A 16 169.64 9.15 12.35
N ARG A 17 168.55 9.50 13.03
CA ARG A 17 168.57 10.35 14.23
C ARG A 17 167.52 9.86 15.23
N LEU A 18 168.05 9.40 16.35
CA LEU A 18 167.57 9.51 17.74
C LEU A 18 166.05 9.63 17.95
N VAL A 19 165.46 8.57 18.51
CA VAL A 19 164.18 8.66 19.23
C VAL A 19 164.36 9.64 20.38
N THR A 20 163.76 10.82 20.27
CA THR A 20 163.58 11.74 21.39
C THR A 20 162.43 11.22 22.25
N LYS A 21 162.56 11.37 23.58
CA LYS A 21 161.63 10.87 24.60
C LYS A 21 160.17 11.39 24.44
N THR A 22 159.96 12.39 23.58
CA THR A 22 158.67 12.99 23.22
C THR A 22 157.81 12.10 22.30
N ASP A 23 158.39 11.28 21.43
CA ASP A 23 157.64 10.55 20.39
C ASP A 23 156.97 9.26 20.90
N ALA A 24 157.51 8.67 21.97
CA ALA A 24 156.94 7.49 22.62
C ALA A 24 155.77 7.87 23.55
N GLU A 25 155.86 9.03 24.20
CA GLU A 25 154.77 9.61 24.99
C GLU A 25 153.64 10.10 24.08
N GLU A 26 153.95 10.74 22.95
CA GLU A 26 152.95 11.16 21.95
C GLU A 26 152.16 9.96 21.39
N LYS A 27 152.82 8.84 21.07
CA LYS A 27 152.13 7.60 20.66
C LYS A 27 151.28 6.95 21.76
N ALA A 28 151.69 7.06 23.03
CA ALA A 28 150.92 6.54 24.16
C ALA A 28 149.70 7.41 24.45
N LEU A 29 149.83 8.74 24.38
CA LEU A 29 148.75 9.71 24.51
C LEU A 29 147.76 9.59 23.34
N ASP A 30 148.24 9.40 22.11
CA ASP A 30 147.40 9.11 20.95
C ASP A 30 146.62 7.81 21.11
N LYS A 31 147.25 6.77 21.68
CA LYS A 31 146.58 5.49 21.95
C LYS A 31 145.49 5.64 23.02
N ILE A 32 145.78 6.38 24.09
CA ILE A 32 144.80 6.69 25.16
C ILE A 32 143.66 7.56 24.61
N THR A 33 143.98 8.54 23.77
CA THR A 33 143.01 9.43 23.12
C THR A 33 142.12 8.63 22.17
N ARG A 34 142.71 7.79 21.31
CA ARG A 34 141.98 6.92 20.39
C ARG A 34 141.15 5.86 21.12
N GLU A 35 141.63 5.31 22.24
CA GLU A 35 140.87 4.37 23.07
C GLU A 35 139.75 5.06 23.84
N ALA A 36 139.98 6.27 24.37
CA ALA A 36 138.96 7.10 24.99
C ALA A 36 137.90 7.55 23.97
N GLU A 37 138.30 7.92 22.75
CA GLU A 37 137.41 8.21 21.63
C GLU A 37 136.60 6.98 21.22
N ALA A 38 137.21 5.79 21.15
CA ALA A 38 136.50 4.55 20.85
C ALA A 38 135.46 4.22 21.93
N ARG A 39 135.81 4.35 23.21
CA ARG A 39 134.87 4.16 24.33
C ARG A 39 133.74 5.22 24.31
N MET A 40 134.08 6.47 24.02
CA MET A 40 133.09 7.54 23.88
C MET A 40 132.19 7.34 22.66
N ARG A 41 132.72 6.77 21.57
CA ARG A 41 131.97 6.38 20.37
C ARG A 41 130.98 5.27 20.68
N VAL A 42 131.40 4.17 21.33
CA VAL A 42 130.49 3.09 21.76
C VAL A 42 129.43 3.62 22.72
N LYS A 43 129.77 4.53 23.63
CA LYS A 43 128.80 5.17 24.53
C LYS A 43 127.80 6.08 23.78
N ARG A 44 128.22 6.72 22.69
CA ARG A 44 127.32 7.49 21.81
C ARG A 44 126.42 6.58 21.00
N GLU A 45 126.96 5.52 20.41
CA GLU A 45 126.24 4.52 19.62
C GLU A 45 125.19 3.78 20.48
N THR A 46 125.55 3.34 21.69
CA THR A 46 124.59 2.70 22.62
C THR A 46 123.48 3.65 23.07
N ARG A 47 123.80 4.93 23.34
CA ARG A 47 122.79 5.96 23.65
C ARG A 47 121.90 6.28 22.45
N GLU A 48 122.46 6.29 21.25
CA GLU A 48 121.72 6.53 20.02
C GLU A 48 120.80 5.36 19.68
N GLN A 49 121.27 4.13 19.83
CA GLN A 49 120.44 2.92 19.75
C GLN A 49 119.32 2.94 20.81
N ALA A 50 119.61 3.34 22.05
CA ALA A 50 118.57 3.48 23.07
C ALA A 50 117.54 4.57 22.72
N ARG A 51 117.97 5.68 22.09
CA ARG A 51 117.06 6.73 21.58
C ARG A 51 116.21 6.23 20.41
N GLN A 52 116.82 5.55 19.43
CA GLN A 52 116.12 4.97 18.28
C GLN A 52 115.12 3.90 18.73
N HIS A 53 115.50 3.05 19.68
CA HIS A 53 114.59 2.07 20.26
C HIS A 53 113.42 2.72 21.00
N ARG A 54 113.67 3.77 21.80
CA ARG A 54 112.59 4.53 22.44
C ARG A 54 111.69 5.25 21.43
N TYR A 55 112.27 5.81 20.38
CA TYR A 55 111.53 6.47 19.30
C TYR A 55 110.61 5.49 18.57
N THR A 56 111.12 4.34 18.15
CA THR A 56 110.33 3.29 17.50
C THR A 56 109.23 2.71 18.40
N LEU A 57 109.47 2.58 19.71
CA LEU A 57 108.42 2.17 20.66
C LEU A 57 107.32 3.23 20.81
N LEU A 58 107.69 4.51 20.83
CA LEU A 58 106.72 5.61 20.86
C LEU A 58 105.90 5.68 19.57
N GLU A 59 106.55 5.54 18.42
CA GLU A 59 105.91 5.50 17.10
C GLU A 59 104.93 4.33 17.00
N LYS A 60 105.34 3.12 17.42
CA LYS A 60 104.44 1.97 17.50
C LYS A 60 103.26 2.21 18.42
N ARG A 61 103.46 2.80 19.61
CA ARG A 61 102.35 3.12 20.52
C ARG A 61 101.35 4.11 19.92
N VAL A 62 101.85 5.15 19.24
CA VAL A 62 100.98 6.13 18.58
C VAL A 62 100.22 5.48 17.42
N GLU A 63 100.87 4.62 16.63
CA GLU A 63 100.20 3.89 15.55
C GLU A 63 99.17 2.90 16.11
N GLU A 64 99.50 2.13 17.15
CA GLU A 64 98.58 1.22 17.85
C GLU A 64 97.37 1.97 18.43
N GLU A 65 97.57 3.15 19.02
CA GLU A 65 96.49 3.99 19.56
C GLU A 65 95.63 4.58 18.43
N ALA A 66 96.23 4.97 17.31
CA ALA A 66 95.51 5.45 16.12
C ALA A 66 94.76 4.32 15.40
N GLU A 67 95.31 3.11 15.32
CA GLU A 67 94.64 1.90 14.84
C GLU A 67 93.46 1.53 15.74
N ALA A 68 93.64 1.55 17.06
CA ALA A 68 92.56 1.30 18.01
C ALA A 68 91.43 2.33 17.88
N TYR A 69 91.75 3.62 17.70
CA TYR A 69 90.76 4.65 17.46
C TYR A 69 90.04 4.47 16.11
N ARG A 70 90.77 4.12 15.04
CA ARG A 70 90.17 3.81 13.73
C ARG A 70 89.24 2.60 13.81
N GLN A 71 89.61 1.58 14.56
CA GLN A 71 88.80 0.39 14.77
C GLN A 71 87.54 0.69 15.57
N ASP A 72 87.64 1.41 16.70
CA ASP A 72 86.47 1.84 17.49
C ASP A 72 85.52 2.75 16.69
N ALA A 73 86.06 3.63 15.85
CA ALA A 73 85.25 4.43 14.94
C ALA A 73 84.53 3.57 13.89
N ALA A 74 85.22 2.57 13.32
CA ALA A 74 84.62 1.64 12.36
C ALA A 74 83.51 0.80 13.00
N ASP A 75 83.75 0.27 14.20
CA ASP A 75 82.75 -0.51 14.96
C ASP A 75 81.50 0.33 15.27
N LYS A 76 81.67 1.61 15.62
CA LYS A 76 80.55 2.55 15.83
C LYS A 76 79.77 2.83 14.55
N VAL A 77 80.44 2.94 13.40
CA VAL A 77 79.76 3.12 12.11
C VAL A 77 78.90 1.90 11.81
N VAL A 78 79.45 0.68 11.98
CA VAL A 78 78.69 -0.56 11.79
C VAL A 78 77.49 -0.63 12.75
N GLU A 79 77.67 -0.27 14.02
CA GLU A 79 76.56 -0.25 14.98
C GLU A 79 75.47 0.75 14.59
N LEU A 80 75.84 1.92 14.09
CA LEU A 80 74.89 2.93 13.61
C LEU A 80 74.17 2.48 12.35
N GLU A 81 74.87 1.82 11.43
CA GLU A 81 74.27 1.23 10.22
C GLU A 81 73.24 0.15 10.59
N ASP A 82 73.57 -0.75 11.52
CA ASP A 82 72.64 -1.77 12.02
C ASP A 82 71.40 -1.14 12.67
N ARG A 83 71.58 -0.10 13.49
CA ARG A 83 70.47 0.63 14.12
C ARG A 83 69.60 1.31 13.08
N PHE A 84 70.19 1.93 12.06
CA PHE A 84 69.47 2.57 10.97
C PHE A 84 68.67 1.54 10.16
N GLN A 85 69.26 0.40 9.82
CA GLN A 85 68.56 -0.68 9.11
C GLN A 85 67.36 -1.21 9.91
N ARG A 86 67.52 -1.41 11.22
CA ARG A 86 66.40 -1.80 12.10
C ARG A 86 65.30 -0.74 12.13
N ALA A 87 65.66 0.54 12.23
CA ALA A 87 64.68 1.63 12.20
C ALA A 87 63.94 1.69 10.85
N MET A 88 64.63 1.49 9.73
CA MET A 88 64.03 1.44 8.40
C MET A 88 63.07 0.26 8.24
N PHE A 89 63.42 -0.91 8.77
CA PHE A 89 62.52 -2.07 8.77
C PHE A 89 61.24 -1.80 9.56
N LEU A 90 61.38 -1.25 10.78
CA LEU A 90 60.23 -0.88 11.61
C LEU A 90 59.38 0.22 10.96
N TYR A 91 60.00 1.20 10.31
CA TYR A 91 59.30 2.25 9.59
C TYR A 91 58.46 1.67 8.43
N SER A 92 59.02 0.77 7.64
CA SER A 92 58.27 0.08 6.57
C SER A 92 57.13 -0.77 7.13
N GLN A 93 57.33 -1.44 8.27
CA GLN A 93 56.27 -2.20 8.92
C GLN A 93 55.12 -1.28 9.36
N LEU A 94 55.44 -0.16 10.02
CA LEU A 94 54.45 0.82 10.45
C LEU A 94 53.70 1.45 9.28
N ASP A 95 54.36 1.68 8.14
CA ASP A 95 53.72 2.24 6.95
C ASP A 95 52.73 1.26 6.31
N ASN A 96 53.06 -0.04 6.30
CA ASN A 96 52.15 -1.09 5.88
C ASN A 96 50.94 -1.20 6.81
N GLU A 97 51.17 -1.21 8.13
CA GLU A 97 50.08 -1.25 9.13
C GLU A 97 49.19 -0.01 9.04
N LYS A 98 49.78 1.18 8.88
CA LYS A 98 49.05 2.43 8.65
C LYS A 98 48.18 2.34 7.40
N SER A 99 48.73 1.83 6.30
CA SER A 99 47.99 1.68 5.05
C SER A 99 46.83 0.69 5.19
N ALA A 100 47.06 -0.44 5.85
CA ALA A 100 46.01 -1.43 6.13
C ALA A 100 44.87 -0.85 6.99
N LEU A 101 45.21 -0.13 8.06
CA LEU A 101 44.22 0.53 8.92
C LEU A 101 43.46 1.64 8.18
N LEU A 102 44.12 2.35 7.27
CA LEU A 102 43.47 3.40 6.48
C LEU A 102 42.41 2.79 5.54
N TYR A 103 42.73 1.68 4.88
CA TYR A 103 41.72 0.93 4.11
C TYR A 103 40.58 0.44 4.99
N GLU A 104 40.86 -0.11 6.17
CA GLU A 104 39.80 -0.56 7.08
C GLU A 104 38.87 0.58 7.51
N VAL A 105 39.41 1.77 7.78
CA VAL A 105 38.61 2.97 8.08
C VAL A 105 37.72 3.35 6.90
N ASP A 106 38.22 3.31 5.68
CA ASP A 106 37.43 3.63 4.48
C ASP A 106 36.26 2.65 4.31
N LEU A 107 36.50 1.33 4.46
CA LEU A 107 35.44 0.32 4.41
C LEU A 107 34.39 0.55 5.52
N LEU A 108 34.83 0.87 6.74
CA LEU A 108 33.91 1.13 7.85
C LEU A 108 33.09 2.40 7.64
N ASN A 109 33.65 3.42 6.97
CA ASN A 109 32.91 4.62 6.61
C ASN A 109 31.83 4.30 5.57
N ASP A 110 32.16 3.54 4.51
CA ASP A 110 31.19 3.10 3.51
C ASP A 110 30.05 2.29 4.15
N ASP A 111 30.38 1.35 5.05
CA ASP A 111 29.41 0.57 5.81
C ASP A 111 28.52 1.47 6.67
N LEU A 112 29.09 2.49 7.33
CA LEU A 112 28.34 3.43 8.15
C LEU A 112 27.36 4.25 7.30
N GLU A 113 27.81 4.75 6.14
CA GLU A 113 26.96 5.48 5.20
C GLU A 113 25.79 4.60 4.70
N GLU A 114 26.04 3.32 4.37
CA GLU A 114 24.98 2.38 4.00
C GLU A 114 23.96 2.20 5.13
N LYS A 115 24.44 2.02 6.37
CA LYS A 115 23.55 1.87 7.54
C LYS A 115 22.74 3.12 7.81
N ASP A 116 23.29 4.32 7.60
CA ASP A 116 22.56 5.57 7.73
C ASP A 116 21.43 5.69 6.70
N VAL A 117 21.68 5.28 5.45
CA VAL A 117 20.64 5.25 4.41
C VAL A 117 19.52 4.28 4.79
N LEU A 118 19.86 3.06 5.23
CA LEU A 118 18.88 2.06 5.68
C LEU A 118 18.07 2.56 6.89
N LEU A 119 18.71 3.20 7.85
CA LEU A 119 18.05 3.79 9.00
C LEU A 119 17.08 4.90 8.58
N GLN A 120 17.47 5.76 7.64
CA GLN A 120 16.60 6.81 7.11
C GLN A 120 15.40 6.21 6.37
N GLN A 121 15.59 5.16 5.57
CA GLN A 121 14.50 4.47 4.88
C GLN A 121 13.54 3.83 5.88
N SER A 122 14.04 3.05 6.84
CA SER A 122 13.21 2.43 7.89
C SER A 122 12.42 3.47 8.69
N ASN A 123 13.04 4.61 9.03
CA ASN A 123 12.35 5.71 9.70
C ASN A 123 11.25 6.35 8.84
N ARG A 124 11.39 6.39 7.51
CA ARG A 124 10.30 6.85 6.61
C ARG A 124 9.15 5.86 6.62
N GLU A 125 9.44 4.58 6.44
CA GLU A 125 8.44 3.50 6.47
C GLU A 125 7.67 3.46 7.79
N CYS A 126 8.35 3.62 8.94
CA CYS A 126 7.69 3.72 10.24
C CYS A 126 6.73 4.92 10.34
N ARG A 127 7.07 6.07 9.74
CA ARG A 127 6.20 7.26 9.73
C ARG A 127 4.97 7.06 8.84
N ASP A 128 5.16 6.42 7.69
CA ASP A 128 4.09 6.12 6.75
C ASP A 128 3.09 5.13 7.36
N LEU A 129 3.58 4.02 7.91
CA LEU A 129 2.75 3.05 8.64
C LEU A 129 2.03 3.67 9.84
N THR A 130 2.71 4.55 10.59
CA THR A 130 2.07 5.28 11.71
C THR A 130 0.93 6.16 11.21
N SER A 131 1.09 6.79 10.05
CA SER A 131 0.06 7.65 9.44
C SER A 131 -1.12 6.83 8.92
N GLU A 132 -0.85 5.68 8.30
CA GLU A 132 -1.87 4.73 7.87
C GLU A 132 -2.68 4.18 9.04
N VAL A 133 -2.03 3.77 10.13
CA VAL A 133 -2.72 3.32 11.36
C VAL A 133 -3.64 4.42 11.90
N LYS A 134 -3.21 5.69 11.89
CA LYS A 134 -4.06 6.81 12.31
C LYS A 134 -5.28 6.97 11.39
N LEU A 135 -5.12 6.78 10.08
CA LEU A 135 -6.23 6.84 9.13
C LEU A 135 -7.21 5.70 9.35
N LEU A 136 -6.73 4.46 9.44
CA LEU A 136 -7.56 3.27 9.68
C LEU A 136 -8.36 3.38 10.97
N LYS A 137 -7.75 3.90 12.05
CA LYS A 137 -8.46 4.16 13.31
C LYS A 137 -9.63 5.12 13.13
N ARG A 138 -9.46 6.22 12.39
CA ARG A 138 -10.55 7.17 12.10
C ARG A 138 -11.66 6.51 11.28
N THR A 139 -11.31 5.67 10.31
CA THR A 139 -12.29 4.93 9.51
C THR A 139 -13.08 3.95 10.37
N ILE A 140 -12.42 3.18 11.23
CA ILE A 140 -13.08 2.26 12.17
C ILE A 140 -14.02 3.01 13.11
N GLU A 141 -13.57 4.15 13.65
CA GLU A 141 -14.40 4.99 14.53
C GLU A 141 -15.64 5.51 13.80
N ALA A 142 -15.49 6.02 12.57
CA ALA A 142 -16.62 6.45 11.74
C ALA A 142 -17.59 5.30 11.43
N MET A 143 -17.10 4.11 11.07
CA MET A 143 -17.93 2.93 10.83
C MET A 143 -18.64 2.43 12.11
N THR A 144 -17.99 2.56 13.27
CA THR A 144 -18.59 2.18 14.56
C THR A 144 -19.76 3.10 14.90
N VAL A 145 -19.62 4.41 14.63
CA VAL A 145 -20.71 5.39 14.79
C VAL A 145 -21.88 5.04 13.87
N THR A 146 -21.64 4.75 12.58
CA THR A 146 -22.73 4.37 11.67
C THR A 146 -23.40 3.07 12.08
N GLN A 147 -22.63 2.06 12.51
CA GLN A 147 -23.16 0.81 13.04
C GLN A 147 -24.06 1.04 14.26
N ASN A 148 -23.64 1.90 15.19
CA ASN A 148 -24.43 2.22 16.39
C ASN A 148 -25.71 2.98 16.04
N ASN A 149 -25.67 3.90 15.08
CA ASN A 149 -26.87 4.59 14.59
C ASN A 149 -27.86 3.60 13.96
N LEU A 150 -27.39 2.71 13.08
CA LEU A 150 -28.24 1.69 12.46
C LEU A 150 -28.83 0.72 13.49
N LYS A 151 -28.05 0.31 14.50
CA LYS A 151 -28.55 -0.49 15.63
C LYS A 151 -29.64 0.25 16.40
N ALA A 152 -29.46 1.55 16.66
CA ALA A 152 -30.46 2.36 17.35
C ALA A 152 -31.74 2.51 16.53
N GLU A 153 -31.64 2.72 15.21
CA GLU A 153 -32.80 2.77 14.31
C GLU A 153 -33.53 1.43 14.23
N ILE A 154 -32.82 0.31 14.18
CA ILE A 154 -33.43 -1.04 14.23
C ILE A 154 -34.17 -1.22 15.56
N ALA A 155 -33.51 -0.91 16.68
CA ALA A 155 -34.15 -1.01 18.00
C ALA A 155 -35.38 -0.10 18.12
N GLN A 156 -35.37 1.08 17.51
CA GLN A 156 -36.53 1.96 17.44
C GLN A 156 -37.65 1.35 16.58
N ARG A 157 -37.32 0.76 15.43
CA ARG A 157 -38.30 0.04 14.59
C ARG A 157 -38.93 -1.14 15.34
N ASP A 158 -38.14 -1.93 16.05
CA ASP A 158 -38.63 -3.06 16.84
C ASP A 158 -39.56 -2.61 17.96
N ARG A 159 -39.25 -1.49 18.64
CA ARG A 159 -40.15 -0.87 19.61
C ARG A 159 -41.48 -0.45 18.98
N LEU A 160 -41.44 0.23 17.83
CA LEU A 160 -42.65 0.64 17.13
C LEU A 160 -43.50 -0.56 16.69
N ILE A 161 -42.87 -1.64 16.21
CA ILE A 161 -43.55 -2.89 15.88
C ILE A 161 -44.28 -3.42 17.12
N GLN A 162 -43.59 -3.49 18.26
CA GLN A 162 -44.16 -4.00 19.51
C GLN A 162 -45.27 -3.10 20.07
N GLU A 163 -45.09 -1.78 20.05
CA GLU A 163 -46.08 -0.80 20.53
C GLU A 163 -47.37 -0.84 19.72
N ASN A 164 -47.29 -1.11 18.41
CA ASN A 164 -48.45 -1.32 17.55
C ASN A 164 -49.06 -2.74 17.69
N GLY A 165 -48.55 -3.56 18.61
CA GLY A 165 -49.06 -4.92 18.84
C GLY A 165 -48.75 -5.88 17.70
N LEU A 166 -47.68 -5.63 16.93
CA LEU A 166 -47.24 -6.47 15.81
C LEU A 166 -46.05 -7.34 16.23
N VAL A 167 -45.86 -8.47 15.56
CA VAL A 167 -44.78 -9.43 15.80
C VAL A 167 -44.23 -9.92 14.46
N LEU A 168 -42.91 -10.11 14.41
CA LEU A 168 -42.20 -10.71 13.29
C LEU A 168 -42.29 -12.23 13.37
N VAL A 169 -42.74 -12.87 12.30
CA VAL A 169 -42.83 -14.33 12.16
C VAL A 169 -41.93 -14.75 11.01
N GLU A 170 -41.04 -15.70 11.29
CA GLU A 170 -40.17 -16.27 10.27
C GLU A 170 -41.01 -17.02 9.22
N GLN A 171 -40.70 -16.75 7.96
CA GLN A 171 -41.28 -17.48 6.84
C GLN A 171 -40.62 -18.85 6.74
N GLU A 172 -41.40 -19.92 6.53
CA GLU A 172 -40.81 -21.21 6.18
C GLU A 172 -40.06 -21.08 4.85
N ALA A 173 -38.78 -21.45 4.84
CA ALA A 173 -38.04 -21.59 3.60
C ALA A 173 -38.59 -22.84 2.88
N ASP A 174 -39.20 -22.65 1.71
CA ASP A 174 -39.51 -23.77 0.84
C ASP A 174 -38.19 -24.48 0.48
N GLU A 175 -38.05 -25.75 0.88
CA GLU A 175 -36.87 -26.61 0.61
C GLU A 175 -36.62 -26.86 -0.90
N THR A 176 -37.42 -26.26 -1.79
CA THR A 176 -37.33 -26.41 -3.24
C THR A 176 -36.30 -25.49 -3.91
N SER A 177 -35.56 -24.68 -3.14
CA SER A 177 -34.54 -23.76 -3.67
C SER A 177 -33.12 -24.04 -3.19
N GLU A 178 -32.76 -25.30 -2.91
CA GLU A 178 -31.36 -25.71 -2.82
C GLU A 178 -30.79 -25.96 -4.23
N VAL A 179 -30.46 -24.87 -4.94
CA VAL A 179 -29.51 -24.95 -6.05
C VAL A 179 -28.09 -24.77 -5.51
N SER A 180 -27.40 -25.90 -5.43
CA SER A 180 -25.95 -26.09 -5.58
C SER A 180 -25.07 -24.88 -5.26
N ALA A 181 -24.60 -24.79 -4.02
CA ALA A 181 -23.54 -23.88 -3.61
C ALA A 181 -22.18 -24.40 -4.11
N ASP A 182 -21.87 -24.17 -5.38
CA ASP A 182 -20.50 -24.25 -5.88
C ASP A 182 -20.27 -23.16 -6.94
N SER A 183 -20.22 -21.91 -6.50
CA SER A 183 -19.61 -20.80 -7.24
C SER A 183 -19.37 -19.61 -6.34
N SER A 184 -18.09 -19.40 -6.04
CA SER A 184 -17.53 -18.18 -5.47
C SER A 184 -17.92 -16.98 -6.33
N GLY A 185 -18.86 -16.17 -5.85
CA GLY A 185 -19.27 -14.95 -6.54
C GLY A 185 -20.55 -14.32 -5.98
N SER A 186 -20.44 -13.74 -4.78
CA SER A 186 -21.31 -12.69 -4.19
C SER A 186 -22.72 -12.52 -4.78
N SER A 187 -23.52 -13.58 -4.73
CA SER A 187 -24.96 -13.49 -4.95
C SER A 187 -25.61 -13.53 -3.58
N ILE A 188 -26.06 -12.37 -3.11
CA ILE A 188 -26.82 -12.23 -1.87
C ILE A 188 -28.06 -13.11 -2.04
N SER A 189 -28.03 -14.28 -1.43
CA SER A 189 -29.20 -15.13 -1.26
C SER A 189 -30.20 -14.33 -0.43
N MET A 190 -31.17 -13.72 -1.11
CA MET A 190 -32.28 -13.02 -0.49
C MET A 190 -33.20 -14.07 0.11
N LYS A 191 -32.82 -14.63 1.27
CA LYS A 191 -33.76 -15.37 2.10
C LYS A 191 -34.99 -14.47 2.32
N PRO A 192 -36.21 -14.99 2.14
CA PRO A 192 -37.41 -14.21 2.40
C PRO A 192 -37.35 -13.62 3.82
N GLY A 193 -37.58 -12.33 3.94
CA GLY A 193 -37.58 -11.65 5.23
C GLY A 193 -38.76 -12.09 6.10
N PRO A 194 -38.67 -11.92 7.43
CA PRO A 194 -39.77 -12.22 8.33
C PRO A 194 -41.02 -11.40 7.99
N LEU A 195 -42.18 -12.02 8.15
CA LEU A 195 -43.49 -11.42 7.91
C LEU A 195 -44.00 -10.74 9.18
N LEU A 196 -44.83 -9.70 9.01
CA LEU A 196 -45.38 -8.94 10.12
C LEU A 196 -46.85 -9.33 10.37
N PHE A 197 -47.18 -9.73 11.59
CA PHE A 197 -48.54 -10.10 11.98
C PHE A 197 -48.98 -9.42 13.27
N SER A 198 -50.29 -9.28 13.49
CA SER A 198 -50.81 -8.90 14.81
C SER A 198 -50.47 -9.96 15.85
N ALA A 199 -49.94 -9.52 16.99
CA ALA A 199 -49.66 -10.36 18.15
C ALA A 199 -50.90 -11.13 18.62
N GLU A 200 -52.08 -10.51 18.51
CA GLU A 200 -53.34 -11.16 18.87
C GLU A 200 -53.69 -12.30 17.92
N THR A 201 -53.50 -12.10 16.60
CA THR A 201 -53.73 -13.15 15.60
C THR A 201 -52.83 -14.35 15.86
N ILE A 202 -51.54 -14.13 16.11
CA ILE A 202 -50.60 -15.20 16.43
C ILE A 202 -51.01 -15.93 17.71
N LYS A 203 -51.37 -15.21 18.78
CA LYS A 203 -51.86 -15.80 20.03
C LYS A 203 -53.12 -16.65 19.83
N LEU A 204 -54.05 -16.21 18.99
CA LEU A 204 -55.27 -16.99 18.68
C LEU A 204 -54.93 -18.29 17.95
N VAL A 205 -54.01 -18.24 16.98
CA VAL A 205 -53.57 -19.42 16.25
C VAL A 205 -52.81 -20.39 17.16
N GLU A 206 -51.94 -19.91 18.05
CA GLU A 206 -51.26 -20.73 19.05
C GLU A 206 -52.23 -21.39 20.04
N ARG A 207 -53.29 -20.67 20.44
CA ARG A 207 -54.33 -21.24 21.31
C ARG A 207 -55.16 -22.30 20.61
N ALA A 208 -55.46 -22.12 19.32
CA ALA A 208 -56.22 -23.07 18.53
C ALA A 208 -55.40 -24.32 18.17
N VAL A 209 -54.10 -24.17 17.89
CA VAL A 209 -53.18 -25.27 17.60
C VAL A 209 -51.90 -25.10 18.43
N PRO A 210 -51.87 -25.65 19.66
CA PRO A 210 -50.69 -25.61 20.53
C PRO A 210 -49.52 -26.40 19.93
N GLY A 211 -48.29 -25.95 20.19
CA GLY A 211 -47.05 -26.61 19.79
C GLY A 211 -46.05 -25.70 19.09
N SER A 212 -44.86 -26.23 18.85
CA SER A 212 -43.72 -25.51 18.25
C SER A 212 -43.67 -25.59 16.71
N SER A 213 -44.75 -26.01 16.06
CA SER A 213 -44.82 -25.98 14.59
C SER A 213 -44.91 -24.54 14.08
N SER A 214 -44.46 -24.31 12.85
CA SER A 214 -44.56 -23.01 12.18
C SER A 214 -45.98 -22.49 12.09
N LEU A 215 -46.11 -21.19 11.84
CA LEU A 215 -47.41 -20.56 11.63
C LEU A 215 -48.17 -21.21 10.48
N ASP A 216 -47.50 -21.48 9.35
CA ASP A 216 -48.09 -22.10 8.17
C ASP A 216 -48.63 -23.51 8.45
N GLN A 217 -47.85 -24.32 9.20
CA GLN A 217 -48.30 -25.64 9.62
C GLN A 217 -49.51 -25.58 10.56
N LYS A 218 -49.53 -24.60 11.49
CA LYS A 218 -50.68 -24.38 12.38
C LYS A 218 -51.94 -24.02 11.59
N VAL A 219 -51.83 -23.09 10.63
CA VAL A 219 -52.94 -22.70 9.75
C VAL A 219 -53.45 -23.89 8.94
N ARG A 220 -52.55 -24.71 8.38
CA ARG A 220 -52.93 -25.92 7.62
C ARG A 220 -53.74 -26.91 8.47
N LYS A 221 -53.30 -27.17 9.71
CA LYS A 221 -54.05 -28.02 10.67
C LYS A 221 -55.43 -27.46 11.02
N LEU A 222 -55.54 -26.14 11.20
CA LEU A 222 -56.83 -25.47 11.42
C LEU A 222 -57.78 -25.67 10.23
N VAL A 223 -57.28 -25.57 9.01
CA VAL A 223 -58.07 -25.81 7.80
C VAL A 223 -58.54 -27.27 7.72
N ASP A 224 -57.65 -28.23 7.99
CA ASP A 224 -57.98 -29.66 7.92
C ASP A 224 -59.01 -30.07 8.99
N THR A 225 -58.88 -29.55 10.21
CA THR A 225 -59.87 -29.77 11.27
C THR A 225 -61.24 -29.16 10.92
N ASN A 226 -61.27 -27.97 10.33
CA ASN A 226 -62.51 -27.33 9.88
C ASN A 226 -63.19 -28.13 8.75
N LYS A 227 -62.40 -28.65 7.78
CA LYS A 227 -62.92 -29.53 6.71
C LYS A 227 -63.57 -30.78 7.29
N LYS A 228 -62.93 -31.42 8.27
CA LYS A 228 -63.49 -32.61 8.93
C LYS A 228 -64.82 -32.28 9.64
N MET A 229 -64.85 -31.21 10.42
CA MET A 229 -66.07 -30.78 11.12
C MET A 229 -67.22 -30.47 10.16
N ARG A 230 -66.95 -29.84 9.01
CA ARG A 230 -67.97 -29.57 7.98
C ARG A 230 -68.55 -30.86 7.41
N LYS A 231 -67.69 -31.83 7.11
CA LYS A 231 -68.12 -33.15 6.65
C LYS A 231 -68.99 -33.85 7.69
N ASP A 232 -68.57 -33.86 8.95
CA ASP A 232 -69.33 -34.46 10.06
C ASP A 232 -70.72 -33.78 10.22
N TYR A 233 -70.80 -32.46 9.99
CA TYR A 233 -72.05 -31.70 10.01
C TYR A 233 -72.97 -32.05 8.83
N GLU A 234 -72.43 -32.13 7.61
CA GLU A 234 -73.19 -32.55 6.41
C GLU A 234 -73.76 -33.97 6.56
N GLU A 235 -72.96 -34.91 7.09
CA GLU A 235 -73.41 -36.27 7.38
C GLU A 235 -74.53 -36.29 8.43
N MET A 236 -74.43 -35.46 9.47
CA MET A 236 -75.48 -35.30 10.48
C MET A 236 -76.77 -34.69 9.89
N GLU A 237 -76.67 -33.67 9.04
CA GLU A 237 -77.84 -33.09 8.35
C GLU A 237 -78.53 -34.11 7.45
N GLN A 238 -77.78 -34.90 6.68
CA GLN A 238 -78.32 -35.98 5.85
C GLN A 238 -79.03 -37.05 6.70
N SER A 239 -78.48 -37.37 7.87
CA SER A 239 -79.10 -38.30 8.83
C SER A 239 -80.43 -37.75 9.36
N ILE A 240 -80.47 -36.48 9.79
CA ILE A 240 -81.70 -35.81 10.26
C ILE A 240 -82.75 -35.73 9.15
N TYR A 241 -82.34 -35.40 7.93
CA TYR A 241 -83.24 -35.33 6.77
C TYR A 241 -83.84 -36.70 6.45
N SER A 242 -83.02 -37.75 6.41
CA SER A 242 -83.47 -39.13 6.21
C SER A 242 -84.47 -39.55 7.29
N GLN A 243 -84.22 -39.20 8.55
CA GLN A 243 -85.14 -39.49 9.65
C GLN A 243 -86.47 -38.72 9.53
N ARG A 244 -86.46 -37.46 9.07
CA ARG A 244 -87.69 -36.70 8.80
C ARG A 244 -88.48 -37.27 7.62
N MET A 245 -87.82 -37.66 6.54
CA MET A 245 -88.47 -38.28 5.38
C MET A 245 -89.14 -39.61 5.75
N MET A 246 -88.48 -40.44 6.58
CA MET A 246 -89.07 -41.67 7.11
C MET A 246 -90.33 -41.42 7.96
N ARG A 247 -90.35 -40.31 8.72
CA ARG A 247 -91.55 -39.87 9.47
C ARG A 247 -92.65 -39.30 8.57
N ALA A 248 -92.30 -38.52 7.55
CA ALA A 248 -93.26 -37.91 6.63
C ALA A 248 -93.93 -38.95 5.71
N ASN A 249 -93.20 -39.95 5.23
CA ASN A 249 -93.78 -41.05 4.46
C ASN A 249 -94.73 -41.92 5.31
N HIS A 250 -94.47 -42.07 6.60
CA HIS A 250 -95.43 -42.68 7.53
C HIS A 250 -96.73 -41.88 7.65
N GLN A 251 -96.70 -40.57 7.40
CA GLN A 251 -97.84 -39.66 7.53
C GLN A 251 -98.60 -39.47 6.19
N ALA A 252 -97.91 -39.49 5.05
CA ALA A 252 -98.51 -39.37 3.71
C ALA A 252 -99.37 -40.58 3.31
N ASN A 253 -99.10 -41.77 3.85
CA ASN A 253 -99.92 -42.97 3.61
C ASN A 253 -101.30 -42.93 4.31
N ALA A 254 -101.60 -41.89 5.11
CA ALA A 254 -102.80 -41.79 5.91
C ALA A 254 -103.93 -40.90 5.32
N THR A 255 -103.68 -40.10 4.28
CA THR A 255 -104.70 -39.14 3.78
C THR A 255 -104.59 -38.92 2.26
N GLY A 256 -105.57 -39.48 1.52
CA GLY A 256 -105.67 -39.40 0.07
C GLY A 256 -106.37 -38.14 -0.49
N HIS A 257 -105.75 -37.62 -1.55
CA HIS A 257 -106.10 -36.69 -2.64
C HIS A 257 -107.52 -36.07 -2.80
N GLY A 258 -107.52 -34.77 -3.15
CA GLY A 258 -108.63 -33.92 -3.61
C GLY A 258 -108.17 -32.73 -4.51
N PRO A 259 -109.06 -31.80 -4.92
CA PRO A 259 -109.24 -31.20 -6.26
C PRO A 259 -108.22 -30.12 -6.69
N SER A 260 -106.93 -30.46 -6.72
CA SER A 260 -105.84 -29.52 -7.05
C SER A 260 -105.59 -29.31 -8.55
N ASP A 261 -106.06 -30.22 -9.41
CA ASP A 261 -105.58 -30.33 -10.80
C ASP A 261 -106.03 -29.20 -11.75
N GLU A 262 -107.19 -28.57 -11.55
CA GLU A 262 -107.63 -27.46 -12.41
C GLU A 262 -106.92 -26.13 -12.08
N VAL A 263 -106.69 -25.84 -10.80
CA VAL A 263 -105.92 -24.66 -10.35
C VAL A 263 -104.46 -24.78 -10.80
N ASN A 264 -103.91 -26.00 -10.79
CA ASN A 264 -102.55 -26.27 -11.26
C ASN A 264 -102.39 -26.04 -12.77
N LYS A 265 -103.44 -26.25 -13.57
CA LYS A 265 -103.39 -26.07 -15.03
C LYS A 265 -103.44 -24.60 -15.45
N GLU A 266 -104.25 -23.80 -14.77
CA GLU A 266 -104.30 -22.33 -14.96
C GLU A 266 -102.99 -21.67 -14.52
N ALA A 267 -102.44 -22.09 -13.37
CA ALA A 267 -101.13 -21.63 -12.87
C ALA A 267 -99.99 -21.98 -13.84
N ALA A 268 -100.02 -23.17 -14.46
CA ALA A 268 -99.02 -23.57 -15.46
C ALA A 268 -99.04 -22.68 -16.72
N LYS A 269 -100.23 -22.22 -17.14
CA LYS A 269 -100.38 -21.33 -18.30
C LYS A 269 -99.84 -19.93 -18.02
N GLN A 270 -100.16 -19.36 -16.85
CA GLN A 270 -99.61 -18.07 -16.41
C GLN A 270 -98.08 -18.11 -16.26
N LEU A 271 -97.55 -19.22 -15.76
CA LEU A 271 -96.12 -19.43 -15.61
C LEU A 271 -95.41 -19.51 -16.97
N ALA A 272 -96.05 -20.11 -17.99
CA ALA A 272 -95.52 -20.12 -19.35
C ALA A 272 -95.49 -18.72 -19.98
N GLU A 273 -96.52 -17.90 -19.76
CA GLU A 273 -96.56 -16.52 -20.26
C GLU A 273 -95.50 -15.63 -19.60
N LEU A 274 -95.31 -15.75 -18.28
CA LEU A 274 -94.26 -15.04 -17.56
C LEU A 274 -92.86 -15.46 -18.01
N LYS A 275 -92.65 -16.75 -18.31
CA LYS A 275 -91.40 -17.25 -18.88
C LYS A 275 -91.11 -16.64 -20.25
N PHE A 276 -92.13 -16.52 -21.11
CA PHE A 276 -91.96 -15.89 -22.42
C PHE A 276 -91.59 -14.41 -22.31
N LYS A 277 -92.30 -13.65 -21.46
CA LYS A 277 -91.99 -12.24 -21.17
C LYS A 277 -90.59 -12.05 -20.58
N LEU A 278 -90.17 -12.96 -19.69
CA LEU A 278 -88.82 -12.95 -19.13
C LEU A 278 -87.77 -13.18 -20.23
N GLN A 279 -87.98 -14.16 -21.10
CA GLN A 279 -87.05 -14.46 -22.20
C GLN A 279 -86.95 -13.31 -23.20
N GLU A 280 -88.06 -12.61 -23.45
CA GLU A 280 -88.08 -11.41 -24.30
C GLU A 280 -87.31 -10.25 -23.65
N ALA A 281 -87.50 -10.02 -22.34
CA ALA A 281 -86.75 -9.02 -21.58
C ALA A 281 -85.24 -9.35 -21.50
N GLU A 282 -84.86 -10.61 -21.36
CA GLU A 282 -83.46 -11.06 -21.39
C GLU A 282 -82.81 -10.79 -22.76
N ARG A 283 -83.56 -11.02 -23.85
CA ARG A 283 -83.12 -10.72 -25.21
C ARG A 283 -82.96 -9.21 -25.43
N GLU A 284 -83.85 -8.38 -24.90
CA GLU A 284 -83.70 -6.92 -24.96
C GLU A 284 -82.50 -6.43 -24.13
N ASN A 285 -82.29 -7.00 -22.95
CA ASN A 285 -81.15 -6.66 -22.09
C ASN A 285 -79.80 -6.95 -22.77
N THR A 286 -79.67 -8.10 -23.43
CA THR A 286 -78.47 -8.43 -24.21
C THR A 286 -78.25 -7.47 -25.39
N ASN A 287 -79.32 -7.01 -26.04
CA ASN A 287 -79.23 -5.98 -27.08
C ASN A 287 -78.77 -4.62 -26.52
N HIS A 288 -79.33 -4.18 -25.39
CA HIS A 288 -78.91 -2.96 -24.70
C HIS A 288 -77.44 -3.03 -24.26
N GLN A 289 -76.98 -4.16 -23.72
CA GLN A 289 -75.57 -4.37 -23.39
C GLN A 289 -74.65 -4.20 -24.60
N GLY A 290 -75.02 -4.76 -25.76
CA GLY A 290 -74.27 -4.57 -27.01
C GLY A 290 -74.22 -3.11 -27.49
N ASN A 291 -75.29 -2.35 -27.28
CA ASN A 291 -75.31 -0.92 -27.58
C ASN A 291 -74.42 -0.11 -26.64
N ILE A 292 -74.44 -0.42 -25.34
CA ILE A 292 -73.55 0.20 -24.35
C ILE A 292 -72.09 -0.01 -24.74
N ILE A 293 -71.67 -1.25 -25.05
CA ILE A 293 -70.29 -1.55 -25.45
C ILE A 293 -69.86 -0.73 -26.68
N ARG A 294 -70.74 -0.58 -27.69
CA ARG A 294 -70.45 0.24 -28.88
C ARG A 294 -70.28 1.72 -28.53
N ILE A 295 -71.18 2.27 -27.73
CA ILE A 295 -71.14 3.67 -27.31
C ILE A 295 -69.91 3.94 -26.44
N GLU A 296 -69.60 3.06 -25.48
CA GLU A 296 -68.39 3.15 -24.65
C GLU A 296 -67.12 3.11 -25.50
N GLY A 297 -67.08 2.25 -26.52
CA GLY A 297 -65.97 2.20 -27.48
C GLY A 297 -65.82 3.50 -28.28
N GLN A 298 -66.92 4.11 -28.71
CA GLN A 298 -66.90 5.43 -29.36
C GLN A 298 -66.44 6.53 -28.38
N MET A 299 -66.95 6.53 -27.15
CA MET A 299 -66.59 7.49 -26.12
C MET A 299 -65.09 7.44 -25.78
N LYS A 300 -64.51 6.22 -25.66
CA LYS A 300 -63.06 6.05 -25.47
C LYS A 300 -62.25 6.65 -26.61
N ARG A 301 -62.68 6.45 -27.86
CA ARG A 301 -62.01 7.05 -29.04
C ARG A 301 -62.11 8.57 -29.04
N PHE A 302 -63.29 9.13 -28.77
CA PHE A 302 -63.45 10.59 -28.68
C PHE A 302 -62.63 11.20 -27.55
N LYS A 303 -62.54 10.51 -26.40
CA LYS A 303 -61.69 10.93 -25.28
C LYS A 303 -60.21 10.99 -25.70
N ILE A 304 -59.67 9.94 -26.30
CA ILE A 304 -58.28 9.91 -26.77
C ILE A 304 -58.03 11.00 -27.81
N ASN A 305 -58.96 11.20 -28.75
CA ASN A 305 -58.84 12.26 -29.76
C ASN A 305 -58.82 13.66 -29.11
N ALA A 306 -59.65 13.89 -28.09
CA ALA A 306 -59.66 15.16 -27.36
C ALA A 306 -58.35 15.38 -26.58
N GLU A 307 -57.84 14.36 -25.89
CA GLU A 307 -56.54 14.42 -25.17
C GLU A 307 -55.37 14.69 -26.12
N ASN A 308 -55.38 14.12 -27.33
CA ASN A 308 -54.37 14.39 -28.35
C ASN A 308 -54.47 15.84 -28.87
N ALA A 309 -55.68 16.33 -29.15
CA ALA A 309 -55.88 17.71 -29.58
C ALA A 309 -55.45 18.73 -28.50
N GLU A 310 -55.64 18.41 -27.21
CA GLU A 310 -55.13 19.23 -26.11
C GLU A 310 -53.60 19.28 -26.07
N LYS A 311 -52.92 18.14 -26.27
CA LYS A 311 -51.46 18.09 -26.36
C LYS A 311 -50.93 18.90 -27.54
N GLU A 312 -51.51 18.73 -28.73
CA GLU A 312 -51.16 19.51 -29.91
C GLU A 312 -51.36 21.02 -29.67
N LEU A 313 -52.45 21.40 -29.01
CA LEU A 313 -52.70 22.80 -28.65
C LEU A 313 -51.61 23.35 -27.72
N ASP A 314 -51.18 22.58 -26.72
CA ASP A 314 -50.12 23.00 -25.81
C ASP A 314 -48.75 23.07 -26.48
N GLU A 315 -48.44 22.15 -27.41
CA GLU A 315 -47.26 22.23 -28.27
C GLU A 315 -47.29 23.51 -29.12
N VAL A 316 -48.41 23.82 -29.78
CA VAL A 316 -48.55 25.06 -30.55
C VAL A 316 -48.40 26.30 -29.65
N LYS A 317 -48.95 26.29 -28.43
CA LYS A 317 -48.76 27.40 -27.47
C LYS A 317 -47.29 27.57 -27.09
N THR A 318 -46.56 26.47 -26.85
CA THR A 318 -45.13 26.53 -26.50
C THR A 318 -44.29 27.03 -27.68
N GLN A 319 -44.53 26.53 -28.90
CA GLN A 319 -43.92 27.03 -30.13
C GLN A 319 -44.23 28.52 -30.36
N ASN A 320 -45.48 28.96 -30.15
CA ASN A 320 -45.86 30.37 -30.28
C ASN A 320 -45.13 31.25 -29.25
N ARG A 321 -44.95 30.77 -28.01
CA ARG A 321 -44.13 31.47 -27.00
C ARG A 321 -42.66 31.54 -27.40
N GLN A 322 -42.10 30.49 -28.02
CA GLN A 322 -40.72 30.47 -28.52
C GLN A 322 -40.54 31.44 -29.70
N LEU A 323 -41.41 31.36 -30.72
CA LEU A 323 -41.40 32.28 -31.86
C LEU A 323 -41.57 33.74 -31.41
N LYS A 324 -42.44 34.02 -30.43
CA LYS A 324 -42.55 35.38 -29.86
C LYS A 324 -41.27 35.85 -29.20
N LYS A 325 -40.46 34.95 -28.62
CA LYS A 325 -39.14 35.30 -28.07
C LYS A 325 -38.13 35.57 -29.17
N GLU A 326 -38.14 34.78 -30.24
CA GLU A 326 -37.25 34.96 -31.41
C GLU A 326 -37.57 36.23 -32.20
N VAL A 327 -38.84 36.65 -32.25
CA VAL A 327 -39.29 37.88 -32.93
C VAL A 327 -39.13 39.13 -32.04
N SER A 328 -38.97 38.97 -30.72
CA SER A 328 -38.70 40.07 -29.78
C SER A 328 -37.22 40.47 -29.82
N PRO A 329 -36.86 41.70 -29.46
CA PRO A 329 -36.48 42.82 -30.32
C PRO A 329 -35.22 42.63 -31.22
N GLN A 330 -34.76 41.41 -31.50
CA GLN A 330 -33.60 41.20 -32.39
C GLN A 330 -33.89 41.49 -33.87
N ALA A 331 -35.12 41.32 -34.34
CA ALA A 331 -35.50 41.64 -35.72
C ALA A 331 -35.76 43.15 -35.96
N THR A 332 -36.22 43.87 -34.94
CA THR A 332 -36.54 45.31 -35.02
C THR A 332 -35.33 46.19 -34.75
N VAL A 333 -34.42 45.82 -33.85
CA VAL A 333 -33.22 46.65 -33.59
C VAL A 333 -32.24 46.58 -34.77
N GLY A 334 -32.01 45.38 -35.33
CA GLY A 334 -31.09 45.22 -36.47
C GLY A 334 -31.53 45.97 -37.73
N THR A 335 -32.85 46.02 -38.02
CA THR A 335 -33.36 46.76 -39.18
C THR A 335 -33.45 48.27 -38.90
N VAL A 336 -33.86 48.70 -37.71
CA VAL A 336 -33.97 50.14 -37.40
C VAL A 336 -32.59 50.80 -37.32
N GLU A 337 -31.57 50.17 -36.76
CA GLU A 337 -30.20 50.71 -36.78
C GLU A 337 -29.63 50.80 -38.20
N GLN A 338 -29.91 49.81 -39.04
CA GLN A 338 -29.42 49.76 -40.42
C GLN A 338 -30.15 50.76 -41.34
N TYR A 339 -31.43 51.05 -41.09
CA TYR A 339 -32.15 52.14 -41.77
C TYR A 339 -31.81 53.53 -41.21
N ALA A 340 -31.57 53.68 -39.90
CA ALA A 340 -31.15 54.94 -39.30
C ALA A 340 -29.75 55.38 -39.76
N ALA A 341 -28.81 54.44 -39.90
CA ALA A 341 -27.47 54.71 -40.45
C ALA A 341 -27.52 55.20 -41.91
N ASN A 342 -28.44 54.66 -42.71
CA ASN A 342 -28.65 55.09 -44.11
C ASN A 342 -29.33 56.47 -44.21
N LEU A 343 -30.24 56.83 -43.29
CA LEU A 343 -30.89 58.15 -43.31
C LEU A 343 -29.99 59.29 -42.80
N LEU A 344 -29.10 59.04 -41.84
CA LEU A 344 -28.20 60.05 -41.28
C LEU A 344 -27.04 60.45 -42.21
N SER A 345 -26.84 59.73 -43.32
CA SER A 345 -25.81 60.05 -44.32
C SER A 345 -26.32 60.92 -45.48
N ILE A 346 -27.57 61.41 -45.44
CA ILE A 346 -28.15 62.23 -46.51
C ILE A 346 -28.11 63.72 -46.11
N PRO A 347 -27.34 64.58 -46.80
CA PRO A 347 -27.30 66.02 -46.52
C PRO A 347 -28.63 66.68 -46.92
N LEU A 348 -29.35 67.22 -45.94
CA LEU A 348 -30.58 68.01 -46.11
C LEU A 348 -30.25 69.38 -46.73
N PHE A 349 -30.42 69.48 -48.06
CA PHE A 349 -30.55 70.75 -48.76
C PHE A 349 -31.81 70.73 -49.62
N GLU A 350 -32.58 71.83 -49.54
CA GLU A 350 -33.71 72.24 -50.37
C GLU A 350 -35.05 71.49 -50.19
N VAL A 351 -36.03 72.06 -49.48
CA VAL A 351 -36.87 73.23 -49.84
C VAL A 351 -38.06 72.83 -50.72
N LEU A 352 -39.24 72.87 -50.09
CA LEU A 352 -40.51 73.41 -50.61
C LEU A 352 -40.52 73.79 -52.10
N GLY A 353 -41.33 73.10 -52.91
CA GLY A 353 -41.78 73.69 -54.17
C GLY A 353 -42.36 72.74 -55.21
N ARG A 354 -43.70 72.65 -55.20
CA ARG A 354 -44.63 72.19 -56.25
C ARG A 354 -45.03 70.72 -56.29
#